data_AF-A0A975R121-F1
#
_entry.id   AF-A0A975R121-F1
#
_cell.length_a   1.000
_cell.length_b   1.000
_cell.length_c   1.000
_cell.angle_alpha   90.00
_cell.angle_beta   90.00
_cell.angle_gamma   90.00
#
_symmetry.space_group_name_H-M   'P 1'
#
loop_
_entity.id
_entity.type
_entity.pdbx_description
1 polymer ?
#
loop_
_entity_poly.entity_id
_entity_poly.type
_entity_poly.pdbx_seq_one_letter_code
_entity_poly.pdbx_strand_id
1 'polypeptide(L)'
;MDSQPRGDNGAAPPVPDAWDRALSHRPPSERGPAAERFEAAGLTAEQVKAVLADGGDRLYAAAQAAAPGWADPFGGTLAAALLAAEVGALAAQLGRRASGIRSMAAADLLEEFSAVTVAEELGVSRQKIYEIARGGLRGPHLDTVPWR
;
A
#
# COMPACT_ATOMS: atom_id res chain seq x y z
N MET A 1 39.11 -34.00 24.80
CA MET A 1 39.14 -32.98 23.73
C MET A 1 38.66 -33.68 22.49
N ASP A 2 37.40 -33.50 22.12
CA ASP A 2 36.95 -33.66 20.73
C ASP A 2 35.69 -32.84 20.56
N SER A 3 35.84 -31.82 19.73
CA SER A 3 34.96 -30.68 19.58
C SER A 3 33.76 -31.04 18.70
N GLN A 4 32.54 -30.79 19.18
CA GLN A 4 31.37 -30.74 18.32
C GLN A 4 31.49 -29.54 17.37
N PRO A 5 31.31 -29.70 16.05
CA PRO A 5 31.17 -28.56 15.17
C PRO A 5 29.74 -28.04 15.33
N ARG A 6 29.61 -26.93 16.08
CA ARG A 6 28.42 -26.10 16.11
C ARG A 6 28.29 -25.44 14.74
N GLY A 7 27.59 -26.10 13.83
CA GLY A 7 27.15 -25.49 12.58
C GLY A 7 26.14 -24.41 12.91
N ASP A 8 26.60 -23.16 12.95
CA ASP A 8 25.75 -21.98 12.78
C ASP A 8 25.08 -22.10 11.40
N ASN A 9 23.93 -22.77 11.36
CA ASN A 9 22.98 -22.57 10.29
C ASN A 9 22.41 -21.18 10.48
N GLY A 10 23.10 -20.19 9.92
CA GLY A 10 22.51 -18.92 9.53
C GLY A 10 21.41 -19.24 8.53
N ALA A 11 20.26 -19.66 9.04
CA ALA A 11 19.05 -19.84 8.26
C ALA A 11 18.81 -18.49 7.59
N ALA A 12 18.96 -18.48 6.26
CA ALA A 12 18.47 -17.38 5.46
C ALA A 12 17.04 -17.06 5.93
N PRO A 13 16.68 -15.78 6.09
CA PRO A 13 15.33 -15.43 6.51
C PRO A 13 14.35 -16.17 5.60
N PRO A 14 13.26 -16.75 6.15
CA PRO A 14 12.30 -17.50 5.35
C PRO A 14 11.84 -16.62 4.18
N VAL A 15 11.87 -17.18 2.97
CA VAL A 15 11.38 -16.47 1.78
C VAL A 15 9.92 -16.12 2.06
N PRO A 16 9.53 -14.83 2.02
CA PRO A 16 8.17 -14.45 2.34
C PRO A 16 7.20 -15.11 1.38
N ASP A 17 6.06 -15.57 1.91
CA ASP A 17 4.98 -16.13 1.12
C ASP A 17 4.55 -15.16 0.00
N ALA A 18 4.09 -15.70 -1.14
CA ALA A 18 3.72 -14.89 -2.29
C ALA A 18 2.59 -13.89 -1.93
N TRP A 19 1.63 -14.33 -1.12
CA TRP A 19 0.56 -13.47 -0.59
C TRP A 19 1.06 -12.42 0.39
N ASP A 20 2.02 -12.76 1.27
CA ASP A 20 2.62 -11.79 2.18
C ASP A 20 3.29 -10.63 1.44
N ARG A 21 3.90 -10.91 0.28
CA ARG A 21 4.48 -9.87 -0.57
C ARG A 21 3.43 -9.06 -1.32
N ALA A 22 2.44 -9.71 -1.93
CA ALA A 22 1.38 -9.03 -2.66
C ALA A 22 0.54 -8.12 -1.74
N LEU A 23 0.29 -8.58 -0.51
CA LEU A 23 -0.53 -7.92 0.50
C LEU A 23 0.30 -7.25 1.60
N SER A 24 1.58 -6.94 1.33
CA SER A 24 2.49 -6.31 2.29
C SER A 24 1.94 -4.99 2.85
N HIS A 25 1.02 -4.38 2.10
CA HIS A 25 0.37 -3.13 2.45
C HIS A 25 -0.78 -3.27 3.46
N ARG A 26 -1.22 -4.50 3.74
CA ARG A 26 -2.19 -4.80 4.78
C ARG A 26 -1.51 -5.14 6.10
N PRO A 27 -2.18 -4.88 7.24
CA PRO A 27 -1.78 -5.43 8.53
C PRO A 27 -1.64 -6.96 8.46
N PRO A 28 -0.65 -7.58 9.12
CA PRO A 28 -0.44 -9.04 9.05
C PRO A 28 -1.69 -9.86 9.35
N SER A 29 -2.51 -9.43 10.30
CA SER A 29 -3.77 -10.10 10.69
C SER A 29 -4.84 -10.12 9.58
N GLU A 30 -4.75 -9.23 8.59
CA GLU A 30 -5.73 -9.13 7.50
C GLU A 30 -5.30 -9.87 6.22
N ARG A 31 -4.02 -10.27 6.12
CA ARG A 31 -3.46 -10.84 4.87
C ARG A 31 -4.07 -12.19 4.54
N GLY A 32 -4.15 -13.10 5.51
CA GLY A 32 -4.74 -14.43 5.33
C GLY A 32 -6.20 -14.36 4.83
N PRO A 33 -7.11 -13.69 5.54
CA PRO A 33 -8.50 -13.54 5.09
C PRO A 33 -8.67 -12.79 3.77
N ALA A 34 -7.71 -11.96 3.36
CA ALA A 34 -7.71 -11.33 2.04
C ALA A 34 -7.26 -12.32 0.96
N ALA A 35 -6.15 -13.05 1.18
CA ALA A 35 -5.66 -14.09 0.28
C ALA A 35 -6.73 -15.15 0.01
N GLU A 36 -7.40 -15.67 1.05
CA GLU A 36 -8.48 -16.65 0.92
C GLU A 36 -9.62 -16.16 -0.01
N ARG A 37 -9.97 -14.87 0.05
CA ARG A 37 -11.00 -14.29 -0.82
C ARG A 37 -10.55 -14.18 -2.28
N PHE A 38 -9.28 -13.88 -2.52
CA PHE A 38 -8.72 -13.87 -3.88
C PHE A 38 -8.63 -15.28 -4.45
N GLU A 39 -8.15 -16.24 -3.67
CA GLU A 39 -8.07 -17.64 -4.09
C GLU A 39 -9.45 -18.23 -4.39
N ALA A 40 -10.45 -17.95 -3.54
CA ALA A 40 -11.84 -18.36 -3.78
C ALA A 40 -12.43 -17.75 -5.07
N ALA A 41 -11.91 -16.61 -5.52
CA ALA A 41 -12.26 -15.96 -6.79
C ALA A 41 -11.37 -16.43 -7.96
N GLY A 42 -10.49 -17.40 -7.77
CA GLY A 42 -9.60 -17.94 -8.81
C GLY A 42 -8.40 -17.04 -9.13
N LEU A 43 -8.06 -16.09 -8.25
CA LEU A 43 -6.92 -15.19 -8.41
C LEU A 43 -5.68 -15.72 -7.69
N THR A 44 -4.53 -15.48 -8.31
CA THR A 44 -3.19 -15.75 -7.76
C THR A 44 -2.59 -14.48 -7.15
N ALA A 45 -1.61 -14.65 -6.27
CA ALA A 45 -0.86 -13.54 -5.67
C ALA A 45 -0.20 -12.67 -6.75
N GLU A 46 0.31 -13.28 -7.82
CA GLU A 46 0.96 -12.61 -8.95
C GLU A 46 -0.03 -11.72 -9.72
N GLN A 47 -1.26 -12.18 -9.95
CA GLN A 47 -2.30 -11.37 -10.61
C GLN A 47 -2.67 -10.16 -9.76
N VAL A 48 -2.84 -10.34 -8.44
CA VAL A 48 -3.10 -9.23 -7.51
C VAL A 48 -1.91 -8.26 -7.50
N LYS A 49 -0.68 -8.77 -7.41
CA LYS A 49 0.54 -7.94 -7.46
C LYS A 49 0.63 -7.13 -8.75
N ALA A 50 0.29 -7.72 -9.90
CA ALA A 50 0.33 -7.03 -11.19
C ALA A 50 -0.63 -5.84 -11.24
N VAL A 51 -1.86 -6.00 -10.73
CA VAL A 51 -2.86 -4.92 -10.67
C VAL A 51 -2.47 -3.85 -9.64
N LEU A 52 -1.84 -4.22 -8.54
CA LEU A 52 -1.33 -3.25 -7.58
C LEU A 52 -0.13 -2.45 -8.13
N ALA A 53 0.70 -3.08 -8.97
CA ALA A 53 1.87 -2.45 -9.56
C ALA A 53 1.53 -1.42 -10.65
N ASP A 54 0.44 -1.61 -11.40
CA ASP A 54 -0.07 -0.65 -12.38
C ASP A 54 -1.14 0.30 -11.81
N GLY A 55 -1.38 0.25 -10.50
CA GLY A 55 -2.36 1.10 -9.83
C GLY A 55 -3.81 0.87 -10.28
N GLY A 56 -4.10 -0.23 -10.98
CA GLY A 56 -5.42 -0.51 -11.55
C GLY A 56 -5.65 0.09 -12.93
N ASP A 57 -4.63 0.61 -13.61
CA ASP A 57 -4.76 1.24 -14.93
C ASP A 57 -5.44 0.31 -15.96
N ARG A 58 -5.02 -0.95 -16.02
CA ARG A 58 -5.64 -1.95 -16.91
C ARG A 58 -7.09 -2.22 -16.56
N LEU A 59 -7.41 -2.28 -15.26
CA LEU A 59 -8.76 -2.51 -14.77
C LEU A 59 -9.68 -1.34 -15.12
N TYR A 60 -9.19 -0.11 -14.93
CA TYR A 60 -9.91 1.11 -15.27
C TYR A 60 -10.14 1.23 -16.78
N ALA A 61 -9.14 0.94 -17.61
CA ALA A 61 -9.27 0.95 -19.06
C ALA A 61 -10.32 -0.07 -19.55
N ALA A 62 -10.31 -1.29 -19.01
CA ALA A 62 -11.30 -2.31 -19.35
C ALA A 62 -12.72 -1.91 -18.93
N ALA A 63 -12.88 -1.36 -17.72
CA ALA A 63 -14.16 -0.87 -17.22
C ALA A 63 -14.70 0.29 -18.07
N GLN A 64 -13.84 1.23 -18.49
CA GLN A 64 -14.24 2.33 -19.37
C GLN A 64 -14.66 1.88 -20.77
N ALA A 65 -14.01 0.85 -21.33
CA ALA A 65 -14.39 0.30 -22.61
C ALA A 65 -15.82 -0.30 -22.60
N ALA A 66 -16.31 -0.70 -21.41
CA ALA A 66 -17.67 -1.16 -21.16
C ALA A 66 -18.16 -2.28 -22.12
N ALA A 67 -17.22 -3.07 -22.65
CA ALA A 67 -17.54 -4.19 -23.51
C ALA A 67 -18.26 -5.30 -22.71
N PRO A 68 -19.20 -6.04 -23.32
CA PRO A 68 -19.69 -7.29 -22.73
C PRO A 68 -18.52 -8.21 -22.37
N GLY A 69 -18.50 -8.73 -21.14
CA GLY A 69 -17.39 -9.56 -20.65
C GLY A 69 -16.09 -8.80 -20.33
N TRP A 70 -16.13 -7.47 -20.15
CA TRP A 70 -14.93 -6.67 -19.86
C TRP A 70 -14.09 -7.18 -18.67
N ALA A 71 -14.73 -7.86 -17.71
CA ALA A 71 -14.10 -8.38 -16.51
C ALA A 71 -13.48 -9.78 -16.69
N ASP A 72 -13.77 -10.47 -17.79
CA ASP A 72 -13.31 -11.84 -18.04
C ASP A 72 -11.77 -11.98 -17.99
N PRO A 73 -10.97 -11.04 -18.53
CA PRO A 73 -9.51 -11.08 -18.40
C PRO A 73 -9.00 -11.02 -16.96
N PHE A 74 -9.85 -10.63 -16.01
CA PHE A 74 -9.54 -10.50 -14.59
C PHE A 74 -10.18 -11.60 -13.74
N GLY A 75 -10.80 -12.62 -14.34
CA GLY A 75 -11.50 -13.69 -13.62
C GLY A 75 -12.99 -13.40 -13.37
N GLY A 76 -13.58 -12.45 -14.10
CA GLY A 76 -14.98 -12.08 -14.01
C GLY A 76 -15.27 -10.95 -13.00
N THR A 77 -16.54 -10.55 -12.91
CA THR A 77 -16.95 -9.32 -12.21
C THR A 77 -16.59 -9.32 -10.72
N LEU A 78 -16.71 -10.46 -10.02
CA LEU A 78 -16.33 -10.56 -8.61
C LEU A 78 -14.82 -10.34 -8.42
N ALA A 79 -14.00 -11.01 -9.24
CA ALA A 79 -12.55 -10.87 -9.19
C ALA A 79 -12.12 -9.43 -9.51
N ALA A 80 -12.72 -8.80 -10.53
CA ALA A 80 -12.51 -7.38 -10.84
C ALA A 80 -12.88 -6.46 -9.67
N ALA A 81 -14.00 -6.70 -8.98
CA ALA A 81 -14.40 -5.92 -7.82
C ALA A 81 -13.42 -6.07 -6.63
N LEU A 82 -12.94 -7.29 -6.37
CA LEU A 82 -11.94 -7.56 -5.34
C LEU A 82 -10.62 -6.85 -5.66
N LEU A 83 -10.16 -6.92 -6.91
CA LEU A 83 -8.96 -6.22 -7.38
C LEU A 83 -9.08 -4.70 -7.22
N ALA A 84 -10.21 -4.11 -7.62
CA ALA A 84 -10.48 -2.68 -7.44
C ALA A 84 -10.48 -2.29 -5.94
N ALA A 85 -11.05 -3.12 -5.08
CA ALA A 85 -11.06 -2.89 -3.64
C ALA A 85 -9.63 -2.91 -3.06
N GLU A 86 -8.76 -3.78 -3.56
CA GLU A 86 -7.36 -3.86 -3.13
C GLU A 86 -6.55 -2.63 -3.57
N VAL A 87 -6.76 -2.15 -4.80
CA VAL A 87 -6.18 -0.88 -5.27
C VAL A 87 -6.60 0.27 -4.35
N GLY A 88 -7.88 0.34 -3.99
CA GLY A 88 -8.39 1.32 -3.03
C GLY A 88 -7.75 1.21 -1.64
N ALA A 89 -7.54 -0.01 -1.14
CA ALA A 89 -6.89 -0.27 0.14
C ALA A 89 -5.42 0.22 0.13
N LEU A 90 -4.68 -0.10 -0.92
CA LEU A 90 -3.31 0.38 -1.13
C LEU A 90 -3.25 1.91 -1.22
N ALA A 91 -4.14 2.53 -2.01
CA ALA A 91 -4.21 3.98 -2.15
C ALA A 91 -4.50 4.67 -0.80
N ALA A 92 -5.41 4.13 0.00
CA ALA A 92 -5.71 4.65 1.33
C ALA A 92 -4.49 4.59 2.26
N GLN A 93 -3.71 3.51 2.19
CA GLN A 93 -2.50 3.36 2.98
C GLN A 93 -1.37 4.32 2.52
N LEU A 94 -1.19 4.48 1.22
CA LEU A 94 -0.26 5.47 0.66
C LEU A 94 -0.66 6.89 1.06
N GLY A 95 -1.95 7.21 1.00
CA GLY A 95 -2.49 8.50 1.45
C GLY A 95 -2.23 8.78 2.92
N ARG A 96 -2.42 7.79 3.80
CA ARG A 96 -2.08 7.90 5.23
C ARG A 96 -0.59 8.16 5.45
N ARG A 97 0.28 7.42 4.76
CA ARG A 97 1.73 7.61 4.81
C ARG A 97 2.13 9.01 4.35
N ALA A 98 1.64 9.45 3.19
CA ALA A 98 1.93 10.78 2.65
C ALA A 98 1.42 11.90 3.58
N SER A 99 0.24 11.73 4.18
CA SER A 99 -0.31 12.68 5.16
C SER A 99 0.58 12.81 6.40
N GLY A 100 1.07 11.68 6.93
CA GLY A 100 1.99 11.67 8.08
C GLY A 100 3.33 12.35 7.77
N ILE A 101 3.93 12.05 6.62
CA ILE A 101 5.17 12.70 6.15
C ILE A 101 4.95 14.22 6.01
N ARG A 102 3.85 14.61 5.34
CA ARG A 102 3.49 16.02 5.15
C ARG A 102 3.29 16.73 6.49
N SER A 103 2.72 16.05 7.48
CA SER A 103 2.53 16.59 8.81
C SER A 103 3.85 16.90 9.51
N MET A 104 4.79 15.95 9.51
CA MET A 104 6.12 16.17 10.09
C MET A 104 6.85 17.31 9.38
N ALA A 105 6.94 17.26 8.05
CA ALA A 105 7.61 18.29 7.27
C ALA A 105 6.99 19.68 7.48
N ALA A 106 5.67 19.77 7.61
CA ALA A 106 4.99 21.03 7.91
C ALA A 106 5.31 21.55 9.32
N ALA A 107 5.49 20.66 10.31
CA ALA A 107 5.91 21.06 11.64
C ALA A 107 7.33 21.65 11.62
N ASP A 108 8.27 20.95 10.99
CA ASP A 108 9.66 21.39 10.87
C ASP A 108 9.75 22.74 10.13
N LEU A 109 9.05 22.89 9.00
CA LEU A 109 9.01 24.15 8.25
C LEU A 109 8.44 25.33 9.05
N LEU A 110 7.52 25.09 9.98
CA LEU A 110 6.96 26.14 10.84
C LEU A 110 7.92 26.59 11.95
N GLU A 111 9.00 25.85 12.20
CA GLU A 111 10.08 26.28 13.09
C GLU A 111 11.02 27.29 12.40
N GLU A 112 11.19 27.16 11.08
CA GLU A 112 12.12 27.96 10.28
C GLU A 112 11.44 29.14 9.54
N PHE A 113 10.18 28.98 9.14
CA PHE A 113 9.48 29.92 8.28
C PHE A 113 8.14 30.37 8.87
N SER A 114 7.65 31.51 8.38
CA SER A 114 6.32 31.98 8.75
C SER A 114 5.22 31.06 8.20
N ALA A 115 4.14 30.89 8.94
CA ALA A 115 3.00 30.08 8.50
C ALA A 115 2.33 30.57 7.20
N VAL A 116 2.50 31.85 6.85
CA VAL A 116 2.00 32.39 5.57
C VAL A 116 2.85 31.86 4.42
N THR A 117 4.17 32.00 4.54
CA THR A 117 5.14 31.50 3.55
C THR A 117 4.95 30.00 3.29
N VAL A 118 4.90 29.20 4.35
CA VAL A 118 4.72 27.74 4.22
C VAL A 118 3.36 27.39 3.58
N ALA A 119 2.31 28.13 3.92
CA ALA A 119 0.97 27.89 3.36
C ALA A 119 0.89 28.22 1.87
N GLU A 120 1.53 29.33 1.43
CA GLU A 120 1.63 29.73 0.03
C GLU A 120 2.37 28.69 -0.80
N GLU A 121 3.56 28.26 -0.35
CA GLU A 121 4.37 27.25 -1.04
C GLU A 121 3.65 25.89 -1.14
N LEU A 122 2.90 25.51 -0.11
CA LEU A 122 2.14 24.25 -0.09
C LEU A 122 0.73 24.36 -0.70
N GLY A 123 0.36 25.53 -1.23
CA GLY A 123 -0.94 25.76 -1.87
C GLY A 123 -2.14 25.53 -0.95
N VAL A 124 -2.03 25.86 0.34
CA VAL A 124 -3.08 25.70 1.33
C VAL A 124 -3.34 26.98 2.13
N SER A 125 -4.41 27.01 2.90
CA SER A 125 -4.65 28.15 3.81
C SER A 125 -3.73 28.12 5.03
N ARG A 126 -3.49 29.27 5.63
CA ARG A 126 -2.73 29.39 6.89
C ARG A 126 -3.35 28.58 8.03
N GLN A 127 -4.68 28.51 8.14
CA GLN A 127 -5.30 27.63 9.14
C GLN A 127 -4.96 26.17 8.86
N LYS A 128 -4.99 25.78 7.58
CA LYS A 128 -4.74 24.40 7.18
C LYS A 128 -3.31 23.95 7.47
N ILE A 129 -2.31 24.84 7.40
CA ILE A 129 -0.93 24.44 7.70
C ILE A 129 -0.76 24.01 9.17
N TYR A 130 -1.40 24.71 10.11
CA TYR A 130 -1.37 24.30 11.52
C TYR A 130 -2.16 23.02 11.77
N GLU A 131 -3.27 22.80 11.06
CA GLU A 131 -3.99 21.52 11.13
C GLU A 131 -3.12 20.36 10.64
N ILE A 132 -2.43 20.56 9.52
CA ILE A 132 -1.49 19.58 8.96
C ILE A 132 -0.38 19.31 9.96
N ALA A 133 0.29 20.32 10.50
CA ALA A 133 1.42 20.15 11.43
C ALA A 133 1.06 19.40 12.73
N ARG A 134 -0.19 19.51 13.20
CA ARG A 134 -0.66 18.77 14.41
C ARG A 134 -0.92 17.29 14.17
N GLY A 135 -0.96 16.85 12.91
CA GLY A 135 -1.25 15.46 12.54
C GLY A 135 -0.25 14.46 13.11
N GLY A 136 1.05 14.76 13.06
CA GLY A 136 2.15 13.84 13.32
C GLY A 136 2.17 12.62 12.40
N LEU A 137 3.17 11.75 12.61
CA LEU A 137 3.24 10.42 12.02
C LEU A 137 2.39 9.47 12.87
N ARG A 138 1.17 9.13 12.42
CA ARG A 138 0.23 8.29 13.19
C ARG A 138 -0.13 6.99 12.49
N GLY A 139 -0.10 5.90 13.27
CA GLY A 139 -0.61 4.56 12.92
C GLY A 139 0.37 3.72 12.09
N PRO A 140 0.17 2.39 12.00
CA PRO A 140 1.07 1.51 11.26
C PRO A 140 1.09 1.95 9.80
N HIS A 141 2.24 2.46 9.36
CA HIS A 141 2.45 2.84 7.98
C HIS A 141 2.89 1.61 7.18
N LEU A 142 2.70 1.69 5.86
CA LEU A 142 3.31 0.76 4.93
C LEU A 142 4.83 0.78 5.11
N ASP A 143 5.40 -0.29 5.66
CA ASP A 143 6.86 -0.46 5.76
C ASP A 143 7.48 -0.33 4.37
N THR A 144 6.92 -1.06 3.40
CA THR A 144 7.34 -1.01 2.00
C THR A 144 6.14 -1.12 1.06
N VAL A 145 6.30 -0.58 -0.15
CA VAL A 145 5.34 -0.72 -1.23
C VAL A 145 5.42 -2.12 -1.85
N PRO A 146 4.30 -2.69 -2.35
CA PRO A 146 4.26 -4.08 -2.82
C PRO A 146 5.03 -4.36 -4.11
N TRP A 147 5.48 -3.33 -4.84
CA TRP A 147 6.26 -3.45 -6.07
C TRP A 147 7.79 -3.43 -5.88
N ARG A 148 8.26 -3.64 -4.65
CA ARG A 148 9.69 -3.92 -4.40
C ARG A 148 10.05 -5.38 -4.64
#